data_AF-A0A165IAZ7-F1
#
_entry.id   AF-A0A165IAZ7-F1
#
_cell.length_a   1.000
_cell.length_b   1.000
_cell.length_c   1.000
_cell.angle_alpha   90.00
_cell.angle_beta   90.00
_cell.angle_gamma   90.00
#
_symmetry.space_group_name_H-M   'P 1'
#
loop_
_entity.id
_entity.type
_entity.pdbx_description
1 polymer ?
#
loop_
_entity_poly.entity_id
_entity_poly.type
_entity_poly.pdbx_seq_one_letter_code
_entity_poly.pdbx_strand_id
1 'polypeptide(L)'
;MLSASSAPLVKRTIETTHKRHQKFYFKDGNVIFLVEDTFYNVHRYFLERDSKLFQDLFSLPQKQSAEGLSDDNPIRLVCTKSIDMERFLSVLYPRRIGKYDLETTEEWVSVLEFAYKWQFDAVCQLVRERLPEVATLVEQIVLARQYNLPDLLLNARVKICEREEALSLHEGRQLGIDECIVINQVRQEARSNHYATSAMKFDEWDRRMLQKMFQTPDER
;
A
#
# COMPACT_ATOMS: atom_id res chain seq x y z
N MET A 1 17.42 -63.71 -13.06
CA MET A 1 17.49 -62.52 -12.20
C MET A 1 18.11 -61.39 -13.02
N LEU A 2 17.29 -60.51 -13.57
CA LEU A 2 17.73 -59.35 -14.36
C LEU A 2 17.90 -58.17 -13.41
N SER A 3 19.13 -57.66 -13.26
CA SER A 3 19.41 -56.48 -12.44
C SER A 3 19.05 -55.22 -13.23
N ALA A 4 18.00 -54.53 -12.81
CA ALA A 4 17.68 -53.20 -13.30
C ALA A 4 18.69 -52.19 -12.72
N SER A 5 19.55 -51.65 -13.60
CA SER A 5 20.42 -50.52 -13.31
C SER A 5 19.56 -49.26 -13.19
N SER A 6 19.44 -48.73 -11.96
CA SER A 6 18.73 -47.49 -11.68
C SER A 6 19.67 -46.32 -11.96
N ALA A 7 19.42 -45.61 -13.06
CA ALA A 7 20.09 -44.35 -13.36
C ALA A 7 19.61 -43.27 -12.37
N PRO A 8 20.51 -42.45 -11.78
CA PRO A 8 20.09 -41.41 -10.87
C PRO A 8 19.37 -40.28 -11.63
N LEU A 9 18.16 -39.94 -11.15
CA LEU A 9 17.42 -38.76 -11.56
C LEU A 9 18.24 -37.50 -11.21
N VAL A 10 18.80 -36.87 -12.24
CA VAL A 10 19.38 -35.53 -12.16
C VAL A 10 18.26 -34.58 -11.76
N LYS A 11 18.24 -34.17 -10.49
CA LYS A 11 17.45 -33.03 -10.04
C LYS A 11 17.96 -31.81 -10.81
N ARG A 12 17.16 -31.34 -11.76
CA ARG A 12 17.37 -30.10 -12.49
C ARG A 12 17.19 -28.95 -11.49
N THR A 13 18.25 -28.63 -10.75
CA THR A 13 18.33 -27.37 -10.02
C THR A 13 18.36 -26.29 -11.08
N ILE A 14 17.25 -25.57 -11.24
CA ILE A 14 17.27 -24.33 -12.02
C ILE A 14 18.22 -23.42 -11.24
N GLU A 15 19.44 -23.22 -11.75
CA GLU A 15 20.35 -22.20 -11.25
C GLU A 15 19.68 -20.86 -11.52
N THR A 16 18.82 -20.40 -10.60
CA THR A 16 18.30 -19.03 -10.66
C THR A 16 19.51 -18.12 -10.49
N THR A 17 19.92 -17.52 -11.60
CA THR A 17 21.03 -16.57 -11.62
C THR A 17 20.52 -15.29 -10.98
N HIS A 18 20.60 -15.22 -9.66
CA HIS A 18 20.17 -14.04 -8.93
C HIS A 18 21.05 -12.86 -9.35
N LYS A 19 20.42 -11.73 -9.68
CA LYS A 19 21.10 -10.51 -10.12
C LYS A 19 21.10 -9.46 -9.01
N ARG A 20 22.12 -8.60 -8.98
CA ARG A 20 22.12 -7.43 -8.08
C ARG A 20 21.35 -6.27 -8.70
N HIS A 21 20.50 -5.61 -7.93
CA HIS A 21 19.73 -4.47 -8.43
C HIS A 21 20.67 -3.30 -8.79
N GLN A 22 20.48 -2.71 -9.98
CA GLN A 22 21.42 -1.69 -10.49
C GLN A 22 21.47 -0.42 -9.64
N LYS A 23 20.34 -0.04 -9.01
CA LYS A 23 20.19 1.21 -8.25
C LYS A 23 20.24 1.03 -6.74
N PHE A 24 19.84 -0.15 -6.26
CA PHE A 24 19.54 -0.40 -4.84
C PHE A 24 20.35 -1.57 -4.27
N TYR A 25 21.53 -1.77 -4.85
CA TYR A 25 22.58 -2.62 -4.28
C TYR A 25 23.76 -1.72 -3.93
N PHE A 26 23.70 -1.13 -2.74
CA PHE A 26 24.73 -0.23 -2.23
C PHE A 26 25.96 -1.04 -1.79
N LYS A 27 27.17 -0.52 -2.04
CA LYS A 27 28.42 -1.21 -1.63
C LYS A 27 28.62 -1.20 -0.12
N ASP A 28 28.12 -0.15 0.52
CA ASP A 28 28.13 0.13 1.95
C ASP A 28 26.80 -0.26 2.65
N GLY A 29 25.86 -0.86 1.92
CA GLY A 29 24.67 -1.46 2.49
C GLY A 29 25.02 -2.63 3.42
N ASN A 30 24.19 -2.84 4.43
CA ASN A 30 24.39 -3.82 5.49
C ASN A 30 23.15 -4.68 5.79
N VAL A 31 22.15 -4.62 4.91
CA VAL A 31 20.98 -5.49 4.92
C VAL A 31 20.67 -5.90 3.49
N ILE A 32 20.76 -7.19 3.22
CA ILE A 32 20.52 -7.78 1.90
C ILE A 32 19.16 -8.46 1.89
N PHE A 33 18.28 -8.00 0.99
CA PHE A 33 17.02 -8.66 0.66
C PHE A 33 17.14 -9.39 -0.67
N LEU A 34 16.42 -10.49 -0.79
CA LEU A 34 16.19 -11.16 -2.06
C LEU A 34 14.68 -11.13 -2.36
N VAL A 35 14.33 -10.50 -3.48
CA VAL A 35 12.96 -10.37 -3.98
C VAL A 35 12.92 -10.94 -5.39
N GLU A 36 12.08 -11.95 -5.61
CA GLU A 36 12.12 -12.78 -6.82
C GLU A 36 13.57 -13.27 -7.06
N ASP A 37 14.18 -12.89 -8.20
CA ASP A 37 15.55 -13.24 -8.55
C ASP A 37 16.54 -12.05 -8.39
N THR A 38 16.18 -11.03 -7.60
CA THR A 38 16.96 -9.78 -7.50
C THR A 38 17.38 -9.47 -6.06
N PHE A 39 18.69 -9.28 -5.86
CA PHE A 39 19.27 -8.82 -4.61
C PHE A 39 19.21 -7.30 -4.47
N TYR A 40 18.84 -6.85 -3.28
CA TYR A 40 18.87 -5.46 -2.84
C TYR A 40 19.78 -5.38 -1.62
N ASN A 41 20.78 -4.52 -1.64
CA ASN A 41 21.63 -4.26 -0.47
C ASN A 41 21.41 -2.82 -0.03
N VAL A 42 20.80 -2.62 1.13
CA VAL A 42 20.36 -1.31 1.64
C VAL A 42 20.90 -1.04 3.05
N HIS A 43 20.79 0.20 3.51
CA HIS A 43 21.25 0.58 4.84
C HIS A 43 20.16 0.34 5.87
N ARG A 44 20.49 -0.45 6.88
CA ARG A 44 19.70 -0.75 8.09
C ARG A 44 19.12 0.51 8.73
N TYR A 45 19.91 1.58 8.78
CA TYR A 45 19.49 2.86 9.39
C TYR A 45 18.16 3.38 8.83
N PHE A 46 17.97 3.37 7.51
CA PHE A 46 16.72 3.88 6.91
C PHE A 46 15.52 2.98 7.22
N LEU A 47 15.76 1.69 7.49
CA LEU A 47 14.71 0.79 7.92
C LEU A 47 14.34 1.04 9.38
N GLU A 48 15.34 1.13 10.26
CA GLU A 48 15.11 1.35 11.69
C GLU A 48 14.57 2.74 12.00
N ARG A 49 14.94 3.76 11.23
CA ARG A 49 14.52 5.15 11.52
C ARG A 49 13.01 5.28 11.62
N ASP A 50 12.29 4.72 10.65
CA ASP A 50 10.86 4.97 10.47
C ASP A 50 9.98 3.72 10.60
N SER A 51 10.56 2.54 10.86
CA SER A 51 9.81 1.30 11.09
C SER A 51 10.09 0.70 12.45
N LYS A 52 9.03 0.64 13.27
CA LYS A 52 9.09 -0.02 14.57
C LYS A 52 9.35 -1.52 14.44
N LEU A 53 8.78 -2.16 13.42
CA LEU A 53 9.01 -3.55 13.10
C LEU A 53 10.51 -3.84 12.88
N PHE A 54 11.20 -3.02 12.10
CA PHE A 54 12.63 -3.22 11.84
C PHE A 54 13.50 -2.87 13.04
N GLN A 55 13.16 -1.83 13.83
CA GLN A 55 13.84 -1.56 15.11
C GLN A 55 13.81 -2.79 16.01
N ASP A 56 12.62 -3.38 16.19
CA ASP A 56 12.43 -4.53 17.06
C ASP A 56 13.15 -5.76 16.48
N LEU A 57 12.96 -6.04 15.17
CA LEU A 57 13.59 -7.15 14.47
C LEU A 57 15.12 -7.16 14.64
N PHE A 58 15.76 -6.00 14.46
CA PHE A 58 17.21 -5.93 14.49
C PHE A 58 17.79 -5.67 15.90
N SER A 59 16.96 -5.40 16.90
CA SER A 59 17.36 -5.37 18.31
C SER A 59 17.53 -6.77 18.91
N LEU A 60 16.95 -7.79 18.28
CA LEU A 60 17.03 -9.17 18.75
C LEU A 60 18.47 -9.72 18.66
N PRO A 61 18.90 -10.57 19.61
CA PRO A 61 20.21 -11.19 19.57
C PRO A 61 20.40 -11.99 18.29
N GLN A 62 21.33 -11.55 17.45
CA GLN A 62 21.64 -12.22 16.20
C GLN A 62 22.55 -13.43 16.43
N LYS A 63 22.20 -14.58 15.84
CA LYS A 63 23.11 -15.73 15.76
C LYS A 63 24.25 -15.41 14.79
N GLN A 64 25.37 -16.13 14.90
CA GLN A 64 26.57 -15.93 14.06
C GLN A 64 26.31 -16.00 12.53
N SER A 65 25.17 -16.54 12.11
CA SER A 65 24.70 -16.62 10.72
C SER A 65 23.35 -15.91 10.54
N ALA A 66 23.26 -14.64 10.94
CA ALA A 66 22.04 -13.86 10.75
C ALA A 66 21.71 -13.68 9.26
N GLU A 67 20.43 -13.77 8.96
CA GLU A 67 19.90 -13.53 7.62
C GLU A 67 20.08 -12.04 7.23
N GLY A 68 20.40 -11.78 5.98
CA GLY A 68 20.58 -10.44 5.42
C GLY A 68 22.01 -9.88 5.46
N LEU A 69 22.99 -10.65 5.93
CA LEU A 69 24.40 -10.19 5.99
C LEU A 69 25.23 -10.53 4.74
N SER A 70 24.78 -11.48 3.91
CA SER A 70 25.46 -11.86 2.67
C SER A 70 24.47 -12.29 1.59
N ASP A 71 24.92 -12.29 0.33
CA ASP A 71 24.16 -12.82 -0.81
C ASP A 71 23.85 -14.33 -0.65
N ASP A 72 24.66 -15.06 0.13
CA ASP A 72 24.45 -16.50 0.41
C ASP A 72 23.32 -16.76 1.41
N ASN A 73 23.03 -15.78 2.28
CA ASN A 73 21.99 -15.85 3.29
C ASN A 73 21.18 -14.53 3.36
N PRO A 74 20.47 -14.14 2.28
CA PRO A 74 19.72 -12.89 2.20
C PRO A 74 18.37 -13.00 2.93
N ILE A 75 17.76 -11.88 3.31
CA ILE A 75 16.37 -11.84 3.78
C ILE A 75 15.44 -12.08 2.60
N ARG A 76 14.79 -13.25 2.54
CA ARG A 76 13.93 -13.62 1.41
C ARG A 76 12.51 -13.07 1.58
N LEU A 77 12.08 -12.22 0.65
CA LEU A 77 10.72 -11.70 0.59
C LEU A 77 9.90 -12.49 -0.43
N VAL A 78 9.13 -13.46 0.07
CA VAL A 78 8.23 -14.28 -0.75
C VAL A 78 6.96 -13.49 -1.11
N CYS A 79 6.33 -13.82 -2.23
CA CYS A 79 5.09 -13.18 -2.72
C CYS A 79 5.20 -11.66 -2.89
N THR A 80 6.39 -11.18 -3.23
CA THR A 80 6.69 -9.76 -3.38
C THR A 80 7.35 -9.56 -4.74
N LYS A 81 6.87 -8.63 -5.56
CA LYS A 81 7.48 -8.37 -6.87
C LYS A 81 8.69 -7.45 -6.73
N SER A 82 9.69 -7.65 -7.58
CA SER A 82 10.89 -6.81 -7.61
C SER A 82 10.57 -5.33 -7.87
N ILE A 83 9.57 -5.06 -8.72
CA ILE A 83 9.14 -3.68 -9.03
C ILE A 83 8.54 -2.96 -7.82
N ASP A 84 7.80 -3.67 -6.97
CA ASP A 84 7.15 -3.07 -5.80
C ASP A 84 8.20 -2.72 -4.73
N MET A 85 9.22 -3.58 -4.57
CA MET A 85 10.39 -3.26 -3.76
C MET A 85 11.15 -2.04 -4.32
N GLU A 86 11.32 -1.93 -5.65
CA GLU A 86 11.97 -0.77 -6.28
C GLU A 86 11.19 0.53 -6.00
N ARG A 87 9.87 0.51 -6.14
CA ARG A 87 8.97 1.64 -5.85
C ARG A 87 9.05 2.07 -4.39
N PHE A 88 9.01 1.12 -3.45
CA PHE A 88 9.16 1.43 -2.02
C PHE A 88 10.53 2.04 -1.70
N LEU A 89 11.61 1.46 -2.23
CA LEU A 89 12.96 1.97 -2.00
C LEU A 89 13.21 3.33 -2.65
N SER A 90 12.53 3.67 -3.75
CA SER A 90 12.65 5.01 -4.37
C SER A 90 12.10 6.13 -3.46
N VAL A 91 11.16 5.80 -2.57
CA VAL A 91 10.65 6.72 -1.54
C VAL A 91 11.65 6.90 -0.39
N LEU A 92 12.31 5.82 0.03
CA LEU A 92 13.33 5.87 1.08
C LEU A 92 14.66 6.49 0.60
N TYR A 93 14.97 6.31 -0.68
CA TYR A 93 16.18 6.81 -1.35
C TYR A 93 15.81 7.71 -2.54
N PRO A 94 15.20 8.88 -2.30
CA PRO A 94 14.77 9.76 -3.38
C PRO A 94 15.98 10.30 -4.13
N ARG A 95 15.92 10.28 -5.47
CA ARG A 95 17.00 10.82 -6.33
C ARG A 95 17.23 12.31 -6.12
N ARG A 96 16.15 13.04 -5.79
CA ARG A 96 16.14 14.48 -5.54
C ARG A 96 15.29 14.74 -4.32
N ILE A 97 15.82 15.55 -3.40
CA ILE A 97 15.12 15.89 -2.16
C ILE A 97 13.76 16.52 -2.50
N GLY A 98 12.70 15.98 -1.90
CA GLY A 98 11.32 16.45 -2.08
C GLY A 98 10.66 16.05 -3.41
N LYS A 99 11.29 15.20 -4.23
CA LYS A 99 10.67 14.64 -5.45
C LYS A 99 10.66 13.12 -5.40
N TYR A 100 9.55 12.55 -5.85
CA TYR A 100 9.34 11.11 -5.97
C TYR A 100 9.10 10.76 -7.42
N ASP A 101 9.66 9.65 -7.87
CA ASP A 101 9.54 9.17 -9.25
C ASP A 101 8.27 8.28 -9.41
N LEU A 102 7.18 8.63 -8.73
CA LEU A 102 5.90 7.89 -8.71
C LEU A 102 4.77 8.81 -9.16
N GLU A 103 4.03 8.41 -10.19
CA GLU A 103 3.06 9.25 -10.89
C GLU A 103 1.65 8.65 -10.87
N THR A 104 1.52 7.34 -10.69
CA THR A 104 0.25 6.61 -10.84
C THR A 104 -0.30 6.10 -9.50
N THR A 105 -1.62 5.89 -9.45
CA THR A 105 -2.28 5.26 -8.30
C THR A 105 -1.66 3.90 -7.97
N GLU A 106 -1.41 3.07 -8.99
CA GLU A 106 -0.82 1.74 -8.81
C GLU A 106 0.55 1.80 -8.13
N GLU A 107 1.39 2.75 -8.53
CA GLU A 107 2.71 2.97 -7.94
C GLU A 107 2.62 3.36 -6.46
N TRP A 108 1.71 4.28 -6.11
CA TRP A 108 1.51 4.70 -4.72
C TRP A 108 0.86 3.60 -3.86
N VAL A 109 -0.02 2.78 -4.44
CA VAL A 109 -0.60 1.61 -3.75
C VAL A 109 0.47 0.56 -3.46
N SER A 110 1.36 0.30 -4.42
CA SER A 110 2.51 -0.60 -4.24
C SER A 110 3.41 -0.16 -3.06
N VAL A 111 3.67 1.15 -2.94
CA VAL A 111 4.37 1.72 -1.77
C VAL A 111 3.55 1.57 -0.48
N LEU A 112 2.25 1.82 -0.53
CA LEU A 112 1.36 1.71 0.63
C LEU A 112 1.34 0.30 1.21
N GLU A 113 1.32 -0.73 0.36
CA GLU A 113 1.36 -2.13 0.79
C GLU A 113 2.60 -2.45 1.61
N PHE A 114 3.76 -2.02 1.13
CA PHE A 114 5.02 -2.18 1.86
C PHE A 114 5.04 -1.36 3.14
N ALA A 115 4.66 -0.08 3.06
CA ALA A 115 4.66 0.81 4.21
C ALA A 115 3.75 0.28 5.32
N TYR A 116 2.57 -0.23 4.97
CA TYR A 116 1.65 -0.83 5.92
C TYR A 116 2.21 -2.13 6.51
N LYS A 117 2.66 -3.06 5.65
CA LYS A 117 3.22 -4.37 6.07
C LYS A 117 4.44 -4.22 6.97
N TRP A 118 5.29 -3.24 6.68
CA TRP A 118 6.52 -2.98 7.42
C TRP A 118 6.38 -1.87 8.46
N GLN A 119 5.18 -1.35 8.70
CA GLN A 119 4.90 -0.35 9.73
C GLN A 119 5.76 0.92 9.59
N PHE A 120 5.86 1.45 8.36
CA PHE A 120 6.44 2.76 8.09
C PHE A 120 5.35 3.84 8.14
N ASP A 121 5.01 4.30 9.34
CA ASP A 121 3.91 5.26 9.53
C ASP A 121 4.11 6.57 8.79
N ALA A 122 5.34 7.08 8.74
CA ALA A 122 5.68 8.30 7.98
C ALA A 122 5.47 8.13 6.47
N VAL A 123 5.75 6.94 5.92
CA VAL A 123 5.51 6.64 4.50
C VAL A 123 4.02 6.45 4.25
N CYS A 124 3.28 5.80 5.16
CA CYS A 124 1.82 5.73 5.11
C CYS A 124 1.18 7.13 5.09
N GLN A 125 1.69 8.05 5.91
CA GLN A 125 1.24 9.45 5.90
C GLN A 125 1.55 10.14 4.56
N LEU A 126 2.77 9.98 4.03
CA LEU A 126 3.14 10.52 2.72
C LEU A 126 2.20 10.00 1.63
N VAL A 127 1.87 8.70 1.62
CA VAL A 127 0.95 8.15 0.62
C VAL A 127 -0.45 8.77 0.78
N ARG A 128 -0.95 8.99 2.01
CA ARG A 128 -2.25 9.65 2.23
C ARG A 128 -2.30 11.07 1.66
N GLU A 129 -1.18 11.79 1.68
CA GLU A 129 -1.07 13.14 1.11
C GLU A 129 -1.03 13.11 -0.42
N ARG A 130 -0.45 12.07 -1.02
CA ARG A 130 -0.25 11.95 -2.48
C ARG A 130 -1.36 11.25 -3.22
N LEU A 131 -1.98 10.24 -2.60
CA LEU A 131 -3.03 9.44 -3.22
C LEU A 131 -4.21 10.29 -3.75
N PRO A 132 -4.66 11.37 -3.07
CA PRO A 132 -5.71 12.24 -3.59
C PRO A 132 -5.35 13.00 -4.88
N GLU A 133 -4.07 13.17 -5.19
CA GLU A 133 -3.59 13.86 -6.40
C GLU A 133 -3.64 12.98 -7.64
N VAL A 134 -3.57 11.64 -7.46
CA VAL A 134 -3.44 10.67 -8.55
C VAL A 134 -4.64 9.73 -8.68
N ALA A 135 -5.32 9.43 -7.58
CA ALA A 135 -6.40 8.45 -7.53
C ALA A 135 -7.78 9.10 -7.67
N THR A 136 -8.70 8.40 -8.32
CA THR A 136 -10.12 8.78 -8.38
C THR A 136 -10.77 8.73 -7.00
N LEU A 137 -11.87 9.46 -6.79
CA LEU A 137 -12.59 9.44 -5.50
C LEU A 137 -13.02 8.01 -5.09
N VAL A 138 -13.37 7.17 -6.07
CA VAL A 138 -13.75 5.78 -5.82
C VAL A 138 -12.55 4.94 -5.38
N GLU A 139 -11.42 5.05 -6.08
CA GLU A 139 -10.18 4.38 -5.66
C GLU A 139 -9.74 4.85 -4.27
N GLN A 140 -9.85 6.14 -3.97
CA GLN A 140 -9.57 6.69 -2.64
C GLN A 140 -10.45 6.02 -1.56
N ILE A 141 -11.76 5.86 -1.80
CA ILE A 141 -12.67 5.18 -0.86
C ILE A 141 -12.30 3.70 -0.69
N VAL A 142 -12.05 2.99 -1.80
CA VAL A 142 -11.70 1.57 -1.77
C VAL A 142 -10.39 1.35 -1.00
N LEU A 143 -9.34 2.09 -1.34
CA LEU A 143 -8.03 1.99 -0.70
C LEU A 143 -8.09 2.43 0.76
N ALA A 144 -8.81 3.50 1.07
CA ALA A 144 -8.94 3.96 2.44
C ALA A 144 -9.67 2.96 3.34
N ARG A 145 -10.65 2.21 2.82
CA ARG A 145 -11.27 1.09 3.56
C ARG A 145 -10.28 -0.07 3.74
N GLN A 146 -9.57 -0.44 2.67
CA GLN A 146 -8.65 -1.58 2.68
C GLN A 146 -7.47 -1.41 3.67
N TYR A 147 -6.88 -0.22 3.73
CA TYR A 147 -5.71 0.07 4.59
C TYR A 147 -6.08 0.82 5.88
N ASN A 148 -7.37 0.92 6.21
CA ASN A 148 -7.90 1.63 7.38
C ASN A 148 -7.38 3.07 7.52
N LEU A 149 -7.68 3.91 6.53
CA LEU A 149 -7.28 5.32 6.43
C LEU A 149 -8.50 6.24 6.66
N PRO A 150 -8.93 6.48 7.91
CA PRO A 150 -10.22 7.10 8.20
C PRO A 150 -10.36 8.54 7.67
N ASP A 151 -9.30 9.34 7.75
CA ASP A 151 -9.33 10.73 7.28
C ASP A 151 -9.50 10.81 5.76
N LEU A 152 -8.77 9.96 5.03
CA LEU A 152 -8.90 9.86 3.58
C LEU A 152 -10.28 9.36 3.18
N LEU A 153 -10.78 8.34 3.89
CA LEU A 153 -12.10 7.75 3.65
C LEU A 153 -13.22 8.79 3.78
N LEU A 154 -13.22 9.55 4.88
CA LEU A 154 -14.23 10.58 5.11
C LEU A 154 -14.13 11.69 4.06
N ASN A 155 -12.92 12.17 3.77
CA ASN A 155 -12.73 13.22 2.78
C ASN A 155 -13.18 12.80 1.38
N ALA A 156 -12.89 11.56 0.96
CA ALA A 156 -13.33 11.05 -0.34
C ALA A 156 -14.85 10.85 -0.39
N ARG A 157 -15.47 10.37 0.70
CA ARG A 157 -16.93 10.25 0.84
C ARG A 157 -17.66 11.59 0.77
N VAL A 158 -17.12 12.62 1.41
CA VAL A 158 -17.69 13.98 1.32
C VAL A 158 -17.63 14.45 -0.13
N LYS A 159 -16.46 14.40 -0.76
CA LYS A 159 -16.26 14.86 -2.15
C LYS A 159 -17.14 14.10 -3.15
N ILE A 160 -17.33 12.78 -2.99
CA ILE A 160 -18.19 12.00 -3.89
C ILE A 160 -19.67 12.32 -3.68
N CYS A 161 -20.08 12.78 -2.50
CA CYS A 161 -21.44 13.26 -2.25
C CYS A 161 -21.67 14.67 -2.82
N GLU A 162 -20.67 15.55 -2.73
CA GLU A 162 -20.71 16.92 -3.26
C GLU A 162 -20.73 16.97 -4.80
N ARG A 163 -20.17 15.96 -5.47
CA ARG A 163 -20.12 15.87 -6.94
C ARG A 163 -21.51 16.00 -7.57
N GLU A 164 -21.67 16.73 -8.66
CA GLU A 164 -22.97 16.84 -9.35
C GLU A 164 -23.38 15.53 -10.03
N GLU A 165 -22.43 14.88 -10.70
CA GLU A 165 -22.64 13.65 -11.44
C GLU A 165 -23.06 12.49 -10.52
N ALA A 166 -23.98 11.67 -11.01
CA ALA A 166 -24.35 10.42 -10.34
C ALA A 166 -23.20 9.40 -10.37
N LEU A 167 -23.28 8.37 -9.53
CA LEU A 167 -22.37 7.24 -9.63
C LEU A 167 -22.63 6.49 -10.94
N SER A 168 -21.55 6.19 -11.67
CA SER A 168 -21.62 5.28 -12.82
C SER A 168 -21.76 3.82 -12.35
N LEU A 169 -22.20 2.95 -13.26
CA LEU A 169 -22.24 1.51 -12.97
C LEU A 169 -20.86 0.92 -12.66
N HIS A 170 -19.80 1.46 -13.28
CA HIS A 170 -18.44 1.00 -13.03
C HIS A 170 -17.98 1.38 -11.61
N GLU A 171 -18.20 2.64 -11.22
CA GLU A 171 -17.93 3.13 -9.87
C GLU A 171 -18.72 2.33 -8.83
N GLY A 172 -20.02 2.10 -9.08
CA GLY A 172 -20.87 1.37 -8.15
C GLY A 172 -20.42 -0.07 -7.93
N ARG A 173 -19.90 -0.74 -8.97
CA ARG A 173 -19.32 -2.09 -8.84
C ARG A 173 -18.05 -2.11 -7.98
N GLN A 174 -17.23 -1.06 -8.03
CA GLN A 174 -16.01 -0.97 -7.22
C GLN A 174 -16.32 -0.62 -5.75
N LEU A 175 -17.31 0.25 -5.51
CA LEU A 175 -17.68 0.68 -4.16
C LEU A 175 -18.39 -0.42 -3.36
N GLY A 176 -19.18 -1.25 -4.03
CA GLY A 176 -20.08 -2.21 -3.40
C GLY A 176 -21.44 -1.61 -3.07
N ILE A 177 -22.43 -2.47 -2.84
CA ILE A 177 -23.84 -2.06 -2.72
C ILE A 177 -24.10 -1.15 -1.51
N ASP A 178 -23.53 -1.48 -0.35
CA ASP A 178 -23.76 -0.73 0.90
C ASP A 178 -23.26 0.70 0.77
N GLU A 179 -22.05 0.87 0.24
CA GLU A 179 -21.44 2.18 0.01
C GLU A 179 -22.25 3.01 -0.99
N CYS A 180 -22.76 2.38 -2.05
CA CYS A 180 -23.62 3.05 -3.03
C CYS A 180 -24.95 3.52 -2.41
N ILE A 181 -25.57 2.67 -1.59
CA ILE A 181 -26.84 2.99 -0.90
C ILE A 181 -26.62 4.19 0.02
N VAL A 182 -25.58 4.16 0.85
CA VAL A 182 -25.28 5.26 1.79
C VAL A 182 -24.97 6.56 1.04
N ILE A 183 -24.12 6.52 0.01
CA ILE A 183 -23.82 7.69 -0.82
C ILE A 183 -25.10 8.24 -1.46
N ASN A 184 -25.97 7.37 -1.99
CA ASN A 184 -27.23 7.80 -2.59
C ASN A 184 -28.15 8.46 -1.55
N GLN A 185 -28.31 7.85 -0.39
CA GLN A 185 -29.15 8.37 0.69
C GLN A 185 -28.67 9.75 1.14
N VAL A 186 -27.37 9.92 1.40
CA VAL A 186 -26.80 11.21 1.80
C VAL A 186 -27.01 12.26 0.70
N ARG A 187 -26.78 11.91 -0.57
CA ARG A 187 -27.02 12.83 -1.69
C ARG A 187 -28.50 13.23 -1.81
N GLN A 188 -29.43 12.32 -1.58
CA GLN A 188 -30.87 12.59 -1.60
C GLN A 188 -31.28 13.52 -0.46
N GLU A 189 -30.81 13.26 0.75
CA GLU A 189 -31.10 14.09 1.93
C GLU A 189 -30.50 15.49 1.79
N ALA A 190 -29.26 15.61 1.32
CA ALA A 190 -28.62 16.89 1.04
C ALA A 190 -29.40 17.71 -0.01
N ARG A 191 -29.88 17.06 -1.09
CA ARG A 191 -30.71 17.70 -2.13
C ARG A 191 -32.11 18.04 -1.65
N SER A 192 -32.71 17.23 -0.79
CA SER A 192 -34.01 17.49 -0.16
C SER A 192 -33.95 18.71 0.76
N ASN A 193 -32.92 18.80 1.61
CA ASN A 193 -32.66 19.96 2.47
C ASN A 193 -32.31 21.24 1.67
N HIS A 194 -31.74 21.11 0.47
CA HIS A 194 -31.51 22.27 -0.42
C HIS A 194 -32.80 22.97 -0.87
N TYR A 195 -33.94 22.28 -0.93
CA TYR A 195 -35.24 22.94 -1.16
C TYR A 195 -35.69 23.78 0.04
N ALA A 196 -35.05 23.64 1.23
CA ALA A 196 -35.38 24.37 2.45
C ALA A 196 -34.42 25.54 2.76
N THR A 197 -33.17 25.55 2.27
CA THR A 197 -32.18 26.59 2.60
C THR A 197 -31.23 26.90 1.43
N SER A 198 -31.18 28.18 1.03
CA SER A 198 -30.58 28.69 -0.22
C SER A 198 -29.04 28.86 -0.20
N ALA A 199 -28.27 27.97 0.42
CA ALA A 199 -26.80 28.10 0.41
C ALA A 199 -26.09 26.74 0.30
N MET A 200 -25.53 26.47 -0.88
CA MET A 200 -24.68 25.31 -1.19
C MET A 200 -23.34 25.36 -0.45
N LYS A 201 -23.28 24.94 0.81
CA LYS A 201 -22.04 24.48 1.43
C LYS A 201 -22.33 23.25 2.27
N PHE A 202 -21.74 22.13 1.87
CA PHE A 202 -21.66 20.91 2.67
C PHE A 202 -20.98 21.29 4.00
N ASP A 203 -21.68 21.17 5.12
CA ASP A 203 -21.24 21.73 6.40
C ASP A 203 -20.86 20.64 7.42
N GLU A 204 -20.65 21.03 8.69
CA GLU A 204 -20.35 20.06 9.76
C GLU A 204 -21.48 19.05 9.99
N TRP A 205 -22.74 19.38 9.66
CA TRP A 205 -23.88 18.48 9.80
C TRP A 205 -23.75 17.31 8.84
N ASP A 206 -23.38 17.55 7.58
CA ASP A 206 -23.21 16.47 6.59
C ASP A 206 -22.05 15.52 6.96
N ARG A 207 -20.96 16.05 7.52
CA ARG A 207 -19.84 15.24 8.03
C ARG A 207 -20.28 14.36 9.20
N ARG A 208 -21.05 14.92 10.14
CA ARG A 208 -21.62 14.18 11.27
C ARG A 208 -22.63 13.13 10.81
N MET A 209 -23.41 13.43 9.77
CA MET A 209 -24.36 12.50 9.18
C MET A 209 -23.64 11.33 8.51
N LEU A 210 -22.62 11.59 7.69
CA LEU A 210 -21.77 10.56 7.08
C LEU A 210 -21.11 9.68 8.15
N GLN A 211 -20.53 10.30 9.20
CA GLN A 211 -19.95 9.56 10.32
C GLN A 211 -20.99 8.66 11.01
N LYS A 212 -22.20 9.16 11.26
CA LYS A 212 -23.29 8.40 11.89
C LYS A 212 -23.72 7.22 11.01
N MET A 213 -23.96 7.46 9.73
CA MET A 213 -24.49 6.47 8.78
C MET A 213 -23.49 5.34 8.50
N PHE A 214 -22.18 5.64 8.50
CA PHE A 214 -21.14 4.63 8.31
C PHE A 214 -20.66 3.95 9.61
N GLN A 215 -21.04 4.47 10.79
CA GLN A 215 -20.73 3.85 12.09
C GLN A 215 -21.87 2.99 12.65
N THR A 216 -23.10 3.17 12.18
CA THR A 216 -24.22 2.28 12.54
C THR A 216 -24.04 0.95 11.81
N PRO A 217 -23.74 -0.16 12.51
CA PRO A 217 -23.91 -1.48 11.92
C PRO A 217 -25.39 -1.63 11.61
N ASP A 218 -25.69 -2.33 10.52
CA ASP A 218 -27.05 -2.70 10.16
C ASP A 218 -27.56 -3.68 11.24
N GLU A 219 -28.05 -3.15 12.37
CA GLU A 219 -28.88 -3.90 13.32
C GLU A 219 -30.29 -3.99 12.71
N ARG A 220 -30.46 -4.90 11.76
CA ARG A 220 -31.76 -5.45 11.37
C ARG A 220 -31.66 -6.93 11.03
#